data_AF-A0A519XW69-F1
#
_entry.id   AF-A0A519XW69-F1
#
_cell.length_a   1.000
_cell.length_b   1.000
_cell.length_c   1.000
_cell.angle_alpha   90.00
_cell.angle_beta   90.00
_cell.angle_gamma   90.00
#
_symmetry.space_group_name_H-M   'P 1'
#
loop_
_entity.id
_entity.type
_entity.pdbx_description
1 polymer ?
#
loop_
_entity_poly.entity_id
_entity_poly.type
_entity_poly.pdbx_seq_one_letter_code
_entity_poly.pdbx_strand_id
1 'polypeptide(L)'
;LCTPTVIGEKKDNTNEVDGDLNFYAKGVRDLAAKNNLPLCDLRKAFVDYLATNNPEDKEKGILTTDRVHLNDVGNKLVADTMLPFIK
;
A
#
# COMPACT_ATOMS: atom_id res chain seq x y z
N LEU A 1 0.77 9.30 -10.53
CA LEU A 1 1.74 8.24 -10.16
C LEU A 1 1.19 7.47 -8.97
N CYS A 2 1.52 6.18 -8.86
CA CYS A 2 1.05 5.32 -7.77
C CYS A 2 2.25 4.70 -7.03
N THR A 3 2.26 4.74 -5.70
CA THR A 3 3.25 4.00 -4.89
C THR A 3 2.92 2.50 -4.90
N PRO A 4 3.89 1.60 -4.64
CA PRO A 4 3.60 0.18 -4.44
C PRO A 4 2.71 -0.05 -3.20
N THR A 5 2.05 -1.20 -3.10
CA THR A 5 1.22 -1.57 -1.94
C THR A 5 2.09 -2.16 -0.80
N VAL A 6 1.92 -3.45 -0.49
CA VAL A 6 2.62 -4.20 0.54
C VAL A 6 3.02 -5.56 0.00
N ILE A 7 4.06 -6.16 0.58
CA ILE A 7 4.37 -7.58 0.47
C ILE A 7 4.44 -8.11 1.89
N GLY A 8 3.40 -8.86 2.27
CA GLY A 8 3.12 -9.18 3.67
C GLY A 8 2.30 -8.08 4.37
N GLU A 9 1.61 -8.46 5.42
CA GLU A 9 0.63 -7.61 6.11
C GLU A 9 0.99 -7.31 7.57
N LYS A 10 2.18 -7.71 8.02
CA LYS A 10 2.62 -7.37 9.38
C LYS A 10 2.71 -5.87 9.54
N LYS A 11 2.43 -5.40 10.75
CA LYS A 11 2.49 -4.00 11.15
C LYS A 11 3.93 -3.56 11.36
N ASP A 12 4.07 -2.26 11.59
CA ASP A 12 5.31 -1.62 12.06
C ASP A 12 6.53 -1.84 11.17
N ASN A 13 6.32 -2.01 9.86
CA ASN A 13 7.36 -2.23 8.84
C ASN A 13 8.25 -3.46 9.13
N THR A 14 7.67 -4.53 9.68
CA THR A 14 8.41 -5.75 10.06
C THR A 14 8.38 -6.85 8.99
N ASN A 15 7.75 -6.61 7.82
CA ASN A 15 7.85 -7.55 6.71
C ASN A 15 9.25 -7.47 6.09
N GLU A 16 9.73 -8.60 5.55
CA GLU A 16 11.10 -8.78 5.06
C GLU A 16 11.54 -7.70 4.05
N VAL A 17 10.62 -7.21 3.22
CA VAL A 17 10.90 -6.27 2.13
C VAL A 17 10.31 -4.87 2.35
N ASP A 18 9.86 -4.55 3.56
CA ASP A 18 9.27 -3.23 3.84
C ASP A 18 10.27 -2.09 3.63
N GLY A 19 11.55 -2.33 3.90
CA GLY A 19 12.63 -1.37 3.61
C GLY A 19 12.67 -0.96 2.14
N ASP A 20 12.67 -1.95 1.24
CA ASP A 20 12.68 -1.71 -0.21
C ASP A 20 11.40 -1.03 -0.68
N LEU A 21 10.23 -1.51 -0.22
CA LEU A 21 8.95 -0.90 -0.58
C LEU A 21 8.86 0.56 -0.12
N ASN A 22 9.38 0.88 1.06
CA ASN A 22 9.45 2.25 1.56
C ASN A 22 10.41 3.10 0.73
N PHE A 23 11.56 2.55 0.33
CA PHE A 23 12.52 3.22 -0.55
C PHE A 23 11.90 3.57 -1.91
N TYR A 24 11.26 2.60 -2.57
CA TYR A 24 10.59 2.83 -3.86
C TYR A 24 9.40 3.78 -3.73
N ALA A 25 8.58 3.63 -2.68
CA ALA A 25 7.47 4.54 -2.42
C ALA A 25 7.96 5.99 -2.25
N LYS A 26 9.08 6.20 -1.54
CA LYS A 26 9.71 7.53 -1.45
C LYS A 26 10.11 8.06 -2.83
N GLY A 27 10.78 7.25 -3.65
CA GLY A 27 11.18 7.65 -5.00
C GLY A 27 9.99 8.07 -5.88
N VAL A 28 8.87 7.35 -5.79
CA VAL A 28 7.64 7.70 -6.51
C VAL A 28 7.04 9.02 -6.00
N ARG A 29 7.02 9.25 -4.68
CA ARG A 29 6.57 10.52 -4.08
C ARG A 29 7.41 11.69 -4.56
N ASP A 30 8.74 11.53 -4.51
CA ASP A 30 9.69 12.56 -4.95
C ASP A 30 9.50 12.87 -6.45
N LEU A 31 9.28 11.84 -7.28
CA LEU A 31 9.02 12.01 -8.71
C LEU A 31 7.69 12.73 -8.98
N ALA A 32 6.64 12.40 -8.23
CA ALA A 32 5.34 13.07 -8.35
C ALA A 32 5.46 14.56 -7.99
N ALA A 33 6.15 14.87 -6.89
CA ALA A 33 6.40 16.25 -6.46
C ALA A 33 7.24 17.02 -7.48
N LYS A 34 8.36 16.44 -7.95
CA LYS A 34 9.27 17.07 -8.92
C LYS A 34 8.57 17.44 -10.23
N ASN A 35 7.61 16.64 -10.68
CA ASN A 35 6.94 16.83 -11.97
C ASN A 35 5.53 17.42 -11.82
N ASN A 36 5.13 17.83 -10.61
CA ASN A 36 3.78 18.34 -10.32
C ASN A 36 2.66 17.39 -10.80
N LEU A 37 2.83 16.09 -10.55
CA LEU A 37 1.88 15.05 -10.92
C LEU A 37 0.99 14.66 -9.72
N PRO A 38 -0.30 14.33 -9.95
CA PRO A 38 -1.12 13.71 -8.91
C PRO A 38 -0.49 12.41 -8.39
N LEU A 39 -0.57 12.20 -7.07
CA LEU A 39 -0.03 11.04 -6.37
C LEU A 39 -1.17 10.22 -5.73
N CYS A 40 -1.29 8.96 -6.13
CA CYS A 40 -2.12 7.95 -5.48
C CYS A 40 -1.22 7.10 -4.55
N ASP A 41 -1.19 7.43 -3.26
CA ASP A 41 -0.26 6.80 -2.30
C ASP A 41 -0.82 5.50 -1.68
N LEU A 42 -0.79 4.43 -2.47
CA LEU A 42 -1.25 3.10 -2.06
C LEU A 42 -0.43 2.52 -0.90
N ARG A 43 0.89 2.76 -0.84
CA ARG A 43 1.74 2.32 0.28
C ARG A 43 1.19 2.82 1.60
N LYS A 44 0.89 4.12 1.66
CA LYS A 44 0.32 4.74 2.87
C LYS A 44 -1.07 4.16 3.17
N ALA A 45 -1.95 4.09 2.18
CA ALA A 45 -3.30 3.57 2.37
C ALA A 45 -3.33 2.15 2.95
N PHE A 46 -2.47 1.26 2.45
CA PHE A 46 -2.39 -0.12 2.93
C PHE A 46 -1.81 -0.22 4.34
N VAL A 47 -0.72 0.50 4.63
CA VAL A 47 -0.11 0.49 5.97
C VAL A 47 -1.08 1.04 7.02
N ASP A 48 -1.76 2.15 6.73
CA ASP A 48 -2.75 2.75 7.63
C ASP A 48 -3.93 1.79 7.87
N TYR A 49 -4.40 1.12 6.82
CA TYR A 49 -5.48 0.12 6.92
C TYR A 49 -5.06 -1.05 7.81
N LEU A 50 -3.87 -1.63 7.58
CA LEU A 50 -3.38 -2.77 8.34
C LEU A 50 -3.09 -2.43 9.80
N ALA A 51 -2.55 -1.23 10.08
CA ALA A 51 -2.34 -0.77 11.46
C ALA A 51 -3.64 -0.78 12.28
N THR A 52 -4.78 -0.50 11.64
CA THR A 52 -6.11 -0.47 12.27
C THR A 52 -6.80 -1.84 12.26
N ASN A 53 -6.68 -2.59 11.17
CA ASN A 53 -7.50 -3.77 10.89
C ASN A 53 -6.76 -5.11 11.05
N ASN A 54 -5.47 -5.10 11.38
CA ASN A 54 -4.68 -6.30 11.66
C ASN A 54 -4.22 -6.36 13.14
N PRO A 55 -5.13 -6.45 14.12
CA PRO A 55 -4.75 -6.47 15.53
C PRO A 55 -3.84 -7.65 15.88
N GLU A 56 -4.05 -8.80 15.22
CA GLU A 56 -3.33 -10.05 15.42
C GLU A 56 -1.98 -10.13 14.68
N ASP A 57 -1.58 -9.08 13.96
CA ASP A 57 -0.32 -9.03 13.21
C ASP A 57 -0.11 -10.19 12.21
N LYS A 58 -1.21 -10.57 11.55
CA LYS A 58 -1.21 -11.63 10.54
C LYS A 58 -0.32 -11.24 9.39
N GLU A 59 0.40 -12.21 8.83
CA GLU A 59 1.26 -11.98 7.67
C GLU A 59 0.48 -11.84 6.36
N LYS A 60 -0.78 -12.30 6.31
CA LYS A 60 -1.68 -12.26 5.14
C LYS A 60 -3.13 -12.49 5.56
N GLY A 61 -4.07 -12.24 4.64
CA GLY A 61 -5.49 -12.59 4.76
C GLY A 61 -6.40 -11.40 5.05
N ILE A 62 -5.85 -10.24 5.41
CA ILE A 62 -6.60 -9.00 5.62
C ILE A 62 -6.83 -8.29 4.27
N LEU A 63 -5.76 -8.06 3.49
CA LEU A 63 -5.82 -7.36 2.19
C LEU A 63 -5.31 -8.21 1.02
N THR A 64 -4.60 -9.29 1.32
CA THR A 64 -3.90 -10.18 0.38
C THR A 64 -4.23 -11.63 0.69
N THR A 65 -4.10 -12.49 -0.33
CA THR A 65 -4.31 -13.93 -0.20
C THR A 65 -3.01 -14.66 0.12
N ASP A 66 -1.91 -14.25 -0.51
CA ASP A 66 -0.61 -14.94 -0.46
C ASP A 66 0.56 -14.02 -0.09
N ARG A 67 0.25 -12.90 0.58
CA ARG A 67 1.15 -11.76 0.89
C ARG A 67 1.36 -10.78 -0.27
N VAL A 68 0.97 -11.10 -1.50
CA VAL A 68 1.20 -10.24 -2.66
C VAL A 68 -0.11 -9.92 -3.39
N HIS A 69 -0.85 -10.96 -3.78
CA HIS A 69 -2.08 -10.81 -4.55
C HIS A 69 -3.23 -10.40 -3.65
N LEU A 70 -3.95 -9.36 -4.06
CA LEU A 70 -5.04 -8.79 -3.28
C LEU A 70 -6.24 -9.73 -3.19
N ASN A 71 -6.89 -9.74 -2.03
CA ASN A 71 -8.23 -10.29 -1.87
C ASN A 71 -9.28 -9.22 -2.24
N ASP A 72 -10.57 -9.53 -2.07
CA ASP A 72 -11.66 -8.59 -2.40
C ASP A 72 -11.58 -7.28 -1.62
N VAL A 73 -11.16 -7.32 -0.35
CA VAL A 73 -11.00 -6.13 0.51
C VAL A 73 -9.82 -5.29 0.03
N GLY A 74 -8.68 -5.92 -0.30
CA GLY A 74 -7.53 -5.24 -0.89
C GLY A 74 -7.85 -4.60 -2.23
N ASN A 75 -8.56 -5.30 -3.12
CA ASN A 75 -9.01 -4.76 -4.39
C ASN A 75 -9.94 -3.55 -4.20
N LYS A 76 -10.87 -3.63 -3.24
CA LYS A 76 -11.74 -2.50 -2.92
C LYS A 76 -10.94 -1.30 -2.40
N LEU A 77 -9.96 -1.50 -1.53
CA LEU A 77 -9.10 -0.42 -1.02
C LEU A 77 -8.33 0.27 -2.15
N VAL A 78 -7.79 -0.49 -3.11
CA VAL A 78 -7.17 0.08 -4.31
C VAL A 78 -8.19 0.90 -5.11
N ALA A 79 -9.37 0.33 -5.39
CA ALA A 79 -10.41 1.01 -6.15
C ALA A 79 -10.83 2.33 -5.49
N ASP A 80 -11.12 2.32 -4.18
CA ASP A 80 -11.50 3.51 -3.42
C ASP A 80 -10.39 4.57 -3.41
N THR A 81 -9.11 4.14 -3.32
CA THR A 81 -7.97 5.07 -3.31
C THR A 81 -7.70 5.68 -4.69
N MET A 82 -7.94 4.92 -5.77
CA MET A 82 -7.72 5.36 -7.14
C MET A 82 -8.89 6.16 -7.73
N LEU A 83 -10.12 5.91 -7.28
CA LEU A 83 -11.34 6.51 -7.82
C LEU A 83 -11.30 8.06 -7.91
N PRO A 84 -10.76 8.81 -6.93
CA PRO A 84 -10.66 10.27 -7.02
C PRO A 84 -9.80 10.80 -8.18
N PHE A 85 -9.01 9.95 -8.82
CA PHE A 85 -8.12 10.32 -9.93
C PHE A 85 -8.69 9.99 -11.31
N ILE A 86 -9.83 9.29 -11.38
CA ILE A 86 -10.49 8.89 -12.62
C ILE A 86 -11.60 9.90 -12.94
N LYS A 87 -11.65 10.37 -14.19
CA LYS A 87 -12.64 11.32 -14.70
C LYS A 87 -13.58 10.65 -15.68
#